data_AF-A0A2S0L952-F1
#
_entry.id   AF-A0A2S0L952-F1
#
_cell.length_a   1.000
_cell.length_b   1.000
_cell.length_c   1.000
_cell.angle_alpha   90.00
_cell.angle_beta   90.00
_cell.angle_gamma   90.00
#
_symmetry.space_group_name_H-M   'P 1'
#
loop_
_entity.id
_entity.type
_entity.pdbx_description
1 polymer ?
#
loop_
_entity_poly.entity_id
_entity_poly.type
_entity_poly.pdbx_seq_one_letter_code
_entity_poly.pdbx_strand_id
1 'polypeptide(L)'
;MMLHIRNKIGKEYSLLYDKGYRNEIVEEGLLFSSLTCSHPEVGLIFNFSIEKGVLSIAVTTKELLEKKVSFDFFYILKVLYPERRFEEIKELSYQEEVAANLLKVEELFSEKQICNTIEKLTSAIKQYSKERFT
;
A
#
# COMPACT_ATOMS: atom_id res chain seq x y z
N MET A 1 25.56 3.79 -2.31
CA MET A 1 24.95 2.95 -1.25
C MET A 1 23.78 2.23 -1.91
N MET A 2 23.76 0.90 -1.89
CA MET A 2 22.71 0.11 -2.54
C MET A 2 21.44 0.19 -1.65
N LEU A 3 20.28 0.44 -2.25
CA LEU A 3 19.02 0.47 -1.51
C LEU A 3 18.60 -0.99 -1.22
N HIS A 4 18.92 -1.48 -0.02
CA HIS A 4 18.55 -2.84 0.41
C HIS A 4 17.08 -2.89 0.84
N ILE A 5 16.16 -2.73 -0.12
CA ILE A 5 14.72 -2.69 0.14
C ILE A 5 14.26 -3.95 0.85
N ARG A 6 14.82 -5.12 0.51
CA ARG A 6 14.48 -6.39 1.17
C ARG A 6 14.72 -6.32 2.67
N ASN A 7 15.88 -5.83 3.09
CA ASN A 7 16.24 -5.73 4.51
C ASN A 7 15.38 -4.69 5.23
N LYS A 8 15.11 -3.55 4.57
CA LYS A 8 14.24 -2.50 5.13
C LYS A 8 12.82 -3.03 5.36
N ILE A 9 12.21 -3.62 4.33
CA ILE A 9 10.85 -4.16 4.45
C ILE A 9 10.80 -5.35 5.40
N GLY A 10 11.79 -6.25 5.36
CA GLY A 10 11.91 -7.37 6.29
C GLY A 10 11.96 -6.95 7.76
N LYS A 11 12.60 -5.81 8.06
CA LYS A 11 12.67 -5.27 9.42
C LYS A 11 11.42 -4.49 9.81
N GLU A 12 11.03 -3.51 8.99
CA GLU A 12 9.98 -2.54 9.32
C GLU A 12 8.58 -3.15 9.20
N TYR A 13 8.37 -4.02 8.21
CA TYR A 13 7.08 -4.67 7.93
C TYR A 13 7.15 -6.17 8.23
N SER A 14 7.94 -6.57 9.22
CA SER A 14 8.11 -7.96 9.69
C SER A 14 6.76 -8.66 9.95
N LEU A 15 5.78 -7.92 10.48
CA LEU A 15 4.42 -8.41 10.73
C LEU A 15 3.76 -9.02 9.49
N LEU A 16 4.00 -8.49 8.28
CA LEU A 16 3.43 -9.07 7.06
C LEU A 16 3.90 -10.52 6.88
N TYR A 17 5.19 -10.78 7.13
CA TYR A 17 5.76 -12.11 7.03
C TYR A 17 5.23 -13.04 8.12
N ASP A 18 5.08 -12.53 9.35
CA ASP A 18 4.45 -13.26 10.46
C ASP A 18 2.99 -13.65 10.13
N LYS A 19 2.33 -12.87 9.26
CA LYS A 19 0.97 -13.10 8.76
C LYS A 19 0.92 -13.90 7.47
N GLY A 20 2.05 -14.43 6.99
CA GLY A 20 2.08 -15.34 5.84
C GLY A 20 2.33 -14.66 4.49
N TYR A 21 2.56 -13.35 4.46
CA TYR A 21 3.01 -12.67 3.25
C TYR A 21 4.44 -13.07 2.88
N ARG A 22 4.73 -13.11 1.57
CA ARG A 22 6.02 -13.55 1.03
C ARG A 22 6.47 -12.63 -0.08
N ASN A 23 7.78 -12.45 -0.17
CA ASN A 23 8.39 -11.70 -1.27
C ASN A 23 8.30 -12.53 -2.55
N GLU A 24 7.74 -11.95 -3.59
CA GLU A 24 7.65 -12.58 -4.92
C GLU A 24 8.73 -12.04 -5.86
N ILE A 25 8.79 -10.71 -5.98
CA ILE A 25 9.70 -10.01 -6.90
C ILE A 25 10.47 -8.97 -6.12
N VAL A 26 11.78 -8.87 -6.37
CA VAL A 26 12.64 -7.86 -5.76
C VAL A 26 13.56 -7.31 -6.85
N GLU A 27 13.57 -5.99 -6.99
CA GLU A 27 14.49 -5.26 -7.86
C GLU A 27 15.30 -4.29 -7.00
N GLU A 28 16.61 -4.41 -6.99
CA GLU A 28 17.49 -3.53 -6.21
C GLU A 28 18.36 -2.68 -7.13
N GLY A 29 18.48 -1.40 -6.80
CA GLY A 29 19.18 -0.42 -7.59
C GLY A 29 19.66 0.76 -6.75
N LEU A 30 20.42 1.66 -7.37
CA LEU A 30 21.02 2.79 -6.65
C LEU A 30 20.01 3.92 -6.38
N LEU A 31 19.14 4.19 -7.35
CA LEU A 31 18.17 5.29 -7.31
C LEU A 31 16.73 4.81 -7.10
N PHE A 32 16.48 3.56 -7.45
CA PHE A 32 15.19 2.90 -7.38
C PHE A 32 15.38 1.48 -6.85
N SER A 33 14.47 1.02 -6.00
CA SER A 33 14.33 -0.40 -5.64
C SER A 33 12.87 -0.71 -5.40
N SER A 34 12.45 -1.93 -5.71
CA SER A 34 11.07 -2.40 -5.55
C SER A 34 11.02 -3.77 -4.90
N LEU A 35 9.93 -4.03 -4.17
CA LEU A 35 9.66 -5.32 -3.56
C LEU A 35 8.15 -5.57 -3.58
N THR A 36 7.76 -6.67 -4.20
CA THR A 36 6.39 -7.17 -4.20
C THR A 36 6.26 -8.23 -3.12
N CYS A 37 5.33 -8.01 -2.20
CA CYS A 37 5.01 -8.89 -1.08
C CYS A 37 3.54 -9.29 -1.17
N SER A 38 3.24 -10.59 -1.30
CA SER A 38 1.87 -11.08 -1.50
C SER A 38 1.48 -12.12 -0.46
N HIS A 39 0.17 -12.24 -0.21
CA HIS A 39 -0.38 -13.37 0.54
C HIS A 39 -1.20 -14.26 -0.40
N PRO A 40 -0.84 -15.54 -0.60
CA PRO A 40 -1.49 -16.38 -1.60
C PRO A 40 -2.97 -16.65 -1.32
N GLU A 41 -3.36 -16.84 -0.05
CA GLU A 41 -4.75 -17.12 0.32
C GLU A 41 -5.64 -15.87 0.38
N VAL A 42 -5.15 -14.78 0.98
CA VAL A 42 -5.87 -13.50 1.04
C VAL A 42 -5.93 -12.82 -0.34
N GLY A 43 -4.95 -13.07 -1.21
CA GLY A 43 -4.88 -12.48 -2.56
C GLY A 43 -4.44 -11.01 -2.60
N LEU A 44 -4.10 -10.43 -1.44
CA LEU A 44 -3.61 -9.04 -1.32
C LEU A 44 -2.11 -8.97 -1.63
N ILE A 45 -1.71 -7.89 -2.30
CA ILE A 45 -0.34 -7.62 -2.74
C ILE A 45 0.06 -6.22 -2.28
N PHE A 46 1.14 -6.12 -1.51
CA PHE A 46 1.85 -4.89 -1.20
C PHE A 46 3.04 -4.73 -2.14
N ASN A 47 3.06 -3.63 -2.89
CA ASN A 47 4.18 -3.21 -3.71
C ASN A 47 4.90 -2.06 -3.01
N PHE A 48 6.08 -2.35 -2.49
CA PHE A 48 6.97 -1.37 -1.90
C PHE A 48 7.91 -0.84 -2.98
N SER A 49 8.14 0.47 -2.99
CA SER A 49 9.17 1.06 -3.81
C SER A 49 9.93 2.12 -3.03
N ILE A 50 11.25 2.20 -3.26
CA ILE A 50 12.08 3.28 -2.76
C ILE A 50 12.63 4.02 -3.95
N GLU A 51 12.27 5.30 -4.08
CA GLU A 51 12.84 6.20 -5.08
C GLU A 51 13.52 7.36 -4.37
N LYS A 52 14.81 7.59 -4.65
CA LYS A 52 15.61 8.67 -4.04
C LYS A 52 15.52 8.70 -2.49
N GLY A 53 15.38 7.53 -1.87
CA GLY A 53 15.29 7.37 -0.41
C GLY A 53 13.88 7.50 0.19
N VAL A 54 12.87 7.82 -0.62
CA VAL A 54 11.46 7.89 -0.18
C VAL A 54 10.80 6.54 -0.42
N LEU A 55 10.26 5.94 0.65
CA LEU A 55 9.47 4.72 0.58
C LEU A 55 8.01 5.04 0.22
N SER A 56 7.49 4.36 -0.79
CA SER A 56 6.09 4.37 -1.17
C SER A 56 5.51 2.96 -1.08
N ILE A 57 4.20 2.89 -0.84
CA ILE A 57 3.46 1.63 -0.76
C ILE A 57 2.25 1.74 -1.67
N ALA A 58 2.11 0.79 -2.60
CA ALA A 58 0.90 0.59 -3.36
C ALA A 58 0.30 -0.78 -3.02
N VAL A 59 -1.02 -0.86 -2.98
CA VAL A 59 -1.75 -2.11 -2.68
C VAL A 59 -2.61 -2.48 -3.88
N THR A 60 -2.63 -3.77 -4.20
CA THR A 60 -3.46 -4.35 -5.26
C THR A 60 -3.85 -5.78 -4.90
N THR A 61 -4.65 -6.41 -5.75
CA THR A 61 -4.95 -7.84 -5.73
C THR A 61 -4.57 -8.44 -7.07
N LYS A 62 -4.53 -9.77 -7.20
CA LYS A 62 -4.28 -10.41 -8.51
C LYS A 62 -5.26 -9.94 -9.59
N GLU A 63 -6.55 -9.88 -9.27
CA GLU A 63 -7.60 -9.43 -10.20
C GLU A 63 -7.39 -7.98 -10.65
N LEU A 64 -6.99 -7.09 -9.73
CA LEU A 64 -6.70 -5.70 -10.06
C LEU A 64 -5.40 -5.54 -10.84
N LEU A 65 -4.39 -6.36 -10.53
CA LEU A 65 -3.10 -6.33 -11.20
C LEU A 65 -3.22 -6.72 -12.68
N GLU A 66 -4.08 -7.68 -13.02
CA GLU A 66 -4.41 -8.02 -14.42
C GLU A 66 -4.95 -6.80 -15.20
N LYS A 67 -5.70 -5.94 -14.50
CA LYS A 67 -6.23 -4.67 -15.02
C LYS A 67 -5.24 -3.51 -14.88
N LYS A 68 -4.01 -3.77 -14.40
CA LYS A 68 -2.97 -2.77 -14.08
C LYS A 68 -3.44 -1.69 -13.10
N VAL A 69 -4.29 -2.07 -12.16
CA VAL A 69 -4.82 -1.18 -11.11
C VAL A 69 -4.08 -1.44 -9.81
N SER A 70 -3.61 -0.37 -9.18
CA SER A 70 -3.05 -0.38 -7.83
C SER A 70 -3.37 0.95 -7.16
N PHE A 71 -3.54 0.94 -5.85
CA PHE A 71 -3.88 2.14 -5.09
C PHE A 71 -2.75 2.49 -4.13
N ASP A 72 -2.35 3.76 -4.11
CA ASP A 72 -1.41 4.27 -3.12
C ASP A 72 -1.99 4.11 -1.71
N PHE A 73 -1.18 3.62 -0.78
CA PHE A 73 -1.57 3.40 0.61
C PHE A 73 -2.08 4.67 1.28
N PHE A 74 -1.63 5.84 0.84
CA PHE A 74 -2.17 7.15 1.21
C PHE A 74 -3.70 7.21 1.11
N TYR A 75 -4.25 6.77 -0.03
CA TYR A 75 -5.70 6.81 -0.26
C TYR A 75 -6.43 5.72 0.52
N ILE A 76 -5.77 4.59 0.78
CA ILE A 76 -6.32 3.54 1.65
C ILE A 76 -6.47 4.07 3.07
N LEU A 77 -5.47 4.80 3.59
CA LEU A 77 -5.58 5.45 4.90
C LEU A 77 -6.69 6.50 4.92
N LYS A 78 -6.88 7.26 3.84
CA LYS A 78 -8.03 8.16 3.75
C LYS A 78 -9.38 7.42 3.82
N VAL A 79 -9.49 6.25 3.20
CA VAL A 79 -10.71 5.42 3.27
C VAL A 79 -10.90 4.82 4.66
N LEU A 80 -9.81 4.41 5.34
CA LEU A 80 -9.85 3.90 6.71
C LEU A 80 -10.17 4.99 7.75
N TYR A 81 -9.74 6.23 7.48
CA TYR A 81 -9.94 7.39 8.34
C TYR A 81 -10.67 8.53 7.60
N PRO A 82 -11.96 8.35 7.29
CA PRO A 82 -12.70 9.32 6.47
C PRO A 82 -12.74 10.73 7.09
N GLU A 83 -12.73 10.82 8.42
CA GLU A 83 -12.77 12.08 9.18
C GLU A 83 -11.44 12.86 9.15
N ARG A 84 -10.31 12.20 8.88
CA ARG A 84 -8.99 12.86 8.85
C ARG A 84 -8.80 13.65 7.58
N ARG A 85 -8.21 14.84 7.67
CA ARG A 85 -7.81 15.64 6.50
C ARG A 85 -6.61 15.00 5.81
N PHE A 86 -6.40 15.30 4.52
CA PHE A 86 -5.28 14.72 3.78
C PHE A 86 -3.92 15.12 4.35
N GLU A 87 -3.80 16.31 4.92
CA GLU A 87 -2.58 16.76 5.63
C GLU A 87 -2.29 15.87 6.84
N GLU A 88 -3.32 15.51 7.59
CA GLU A 88 -3.19 14.64 8.78
C GLU A 88 -2.82 13.20 8.40
N ILE A 89 -3.19 12.74 7.19
CA ILE A 89 -2.75 11.45 6.67
C ILE A 89 -1.26 11.45 6.32
N LYS A 90 -0.70 12.57 5.82
CA LYS A 90 0.73 12.66 5.45
C LYS A 90 1.66 12.53 6.66
N GLU A 91 1.18 12.89 7.85
CA GLU A 91 1.94 12.78 9.10
C GLU A 91 1.92 11.36 9.70
N LEU A 92 1.15 10.42 9.11
CA LEU A 92 1.07 9.05 9.60
C LEU A 92 2.29 8.22 9.21
N SER A 93 2.74 7.36 10.14
CA SER A 93 3.75 6.35 9.86
C SER A 93 3.14 5.17 9.12
N TYR A 94 3.49 4.99 7.84
CA TYR A 94 2.99 3.86 7.04
C TYR A 94 3.30 2.50 7.68
N GLN A 95 4.43 2.38 8.37
CA GLN A 95 4.79 1.17 9.08
C GLN A 95 3.78 0.84 10.19
N GLU A 96 3.48 1.82 11.05
CA GLU A 96 2.53 1.66 12.15
C GLU A 96 1.12 1.43 11.62
N GLU A 97 0.74 2.13 10.55
CA GLU A 97 -0.58 2.03 9.97
C GLU A 97 -0.85 0.70 9.27
N VAL A 98 0.15 0.14 8.57
CA VAL A 98 0.05 -1.24 8.05
C VAL A 98 -0.13 -2.21 9.22
N ALA A 99 0.66 -2.06 10.29
CA ALA A 99 0.57 -2.95 11.44
C ALA A 99 -0.79 -2.88 12.15
N ALA A 100 -1.33 -1.67 12.32
CA ALA A 100 -2.60 -1.43 13.01
C ALA A 100 -3.84 -1.83 12.19
N ASN A 101 -3.75 -1.76 10.85
CA ASN A 101 -4.92 -1.88 9.98
C ASN A 101 -4.87 -3.05 8.98
N LEU A 102 -3.88 -3.93 9.03
CA LEU A 102 -3.73 -5.04 8.07
C LEU A 102 -5.05 -5.78 7.81
N LEU A 103 -5.73 -6.26 8.85
CA LEU A 103 -7.01 -6.98 8.71
C LEU A 103 -8.10 -6.17 8.01
N LYS A 104 -8.16 -4.85 8.28
CA LYS A 104 -9.13 -3.96 7.61
C LYS A 104 -8.76 -3.75 6.15
N VAL A 105 -7.47 -3.66 5.84
CA VAL A 105 -7.00 -3.56 4.44
C VAL A 105 -7.34 -4.85 3.70
N GLU A 106 -7.08 -6.01 4.28
CA GLU A 106 -7.48 -7.31 3.72
C GLU A 106 -9.00 -7.36 3.47
N GLU A 107 -9.81 -6.90 4.43
CA GLU A 107 -11.26 -6.84 4.29
C GLU A 107 -11.72 -5.91 3.15
N LEU A 108 -11.13 -4.70 3.06
CA LEU A 108 -11.43 -3.74 1.98
C LEU A 108 -11.19 -4.33 0.60
N PHE A 109 -10.17 -5.18 0.46
CA PHE A 109 -9.79 -5.80 -0.81
C PHE A 109 -10.33 -7.22 -1.01
N SER A 110 -11.19 -7.70 -0.10
CA SER A 110 -11.90 -8.97 -0.26
C SER A 110 -12.89 -8.92 -1.43
N GLU A 111 -13.21 -10.07 -2.02
CA GLU A 111 -14.19 -10.20 -3.12
C GLU A 111 -15.53 -9.52 -2.80
N LYS A 112 -15.94 -9.51 -1.53
CA LYS A 112 -17.20 -8.91 -1.07
C LYS A 112 -17.19 -7.39 -1.11
N GLN A 113 -16.04 -6.75 -0.91
CA GLN A 113 -15.94 -5.30 -0.74
C GLN A 113 -15.21 -4.60 -1.89
N ILE A 114 -14.48 -5.34 -2.72
CA ILE A 114 -13.53 -4.77 -3.70
C ILE A 114 -14.17 -3.70 -4.60
N CYS A 115 -15.39 -3.94 -5.12
CA CYS A 115 -16.08 -2.96 -5.98
C CYS A 115 -16.37 -1.64 -5.24
N ASN A 116 -16.92 -1.72 -4.02
CA ASN A 116 -17.21 -0.55 -3.20
C ASN A 116 -15.92 0.18 -2.77
N THR A 117 -14.87 -0.59 -2.46
CA THR A 117 -13.55 -0.05 -2.12
C THR A 117 -12.95 0.74 -3.28
N ILE A 118 -13.04 0.24 -4.52
CA ILE A 118 -12.58 0.96 -5.72
C ILE A 118 -13.33 2.28 -5.88
N GLU A 119 -14.65 2.30 -5.69
CA GLU A 119 -15.45 3.54 -5.77
C GLU A 119 -15.03 4.57 -4.72
N LYS A 120 -14.83 4.13 -3.46
CA LYS A 120 -14.36 4.98 -2.37
C LYS A 120 -12.96 5.53 -2.64
N LEU A 121 -12.02 4.69 -3.07
CA LEU A 121 -10.65 5.09 -3.40
C LEU A 121 -10.64 6.08 -4.57
N THR A 122 -11.41 5.82 -5.62
CA THR A 122 -11.54 6.72 -6.77
C THR A 122 -12.09 8.09 -6.34
N SER A 123 -13.03 8.11 -5.40
CA SER A 123 -13.61 9.34 -4.86
C SER A 123 -12.59 10.12 -4.01
N ALA A 124 -11.82 9.43 -3.16
CA ALA A 124 -10.73 10.04 -2.38
C ALA A 124 -9.64 10.62 -3.28
N ILE A 125 -9.25 9.92 -4.35
CA ILE A 125 -8.27 10.42 -5.35
C ILE A 125 -8.77 11.70 -6.01
N LYS A 126 -10.04 11.72 -6.46
CA LYS A 126 -10.66 12.90 -7.07
C LYS A 126 -10.73 14.07 -6.10
N GLN A 127 -11.04 13.82 -4.83
CA GLN A 127 -11.09 14.84 -3.80
C GLN A 127 -9.70 15.46 -3.57
N TYR A 128 -8.69 14.63 -3.31
CA TYR A 128 -7.32 15.13 -3.09
C TYR A 128 -6.77 15.88 -4.30
N SER A 129 -7.07 15.41 -5.51
CA SER A 129 -6.68 16.11 -6.73
C SER A 129 -7.28 17.50 -6.80
N LYS A 130 -8.51 17.71 -6.33
CA LYS A 130 -9.08 19.07 -6.25
C LYS A 130 -8.31 19.88 -5.23
N GLU A 131 -8.21 19.42 -3.99
CA GLU A 131 -7.57 20.14 -2.89
C GLU A 131 -6.11 20.53 -3.18
N ARG A 132 -5.37 19.70 -3.93
CA ARG A 132 -3.96 19.97 -4.28
C ARG A 132 -3.79 21.05 -5.36
N PHE A 133 -4.75 21.18 -6.27
CA PHE A 133 -4.65 22.06 -7.45
C PHE A 133 -5.63 23.25 -7.40
N THR A 134 -6.29 23.45 -6.25
CA THR A 134 -7.09 24.65 -5.95
C THR A 134 -6.27 25.56 -5.04
#